data_AF-A0A845TXU0-F1
#
_entry.id   AF-A0A845TXU0-F1
#
_cell.length_a   1.000
_cell.length_b   1.000
_cell.length_c   1.000
_cell.angle_alpha   90.00
_cell.angle_beta   90.00
_cell.angle_gamma   90.00
#
_symmetry.space_group_name_H-M   'P 1'
#
loop_
_entity.id
_entity.type
_entity.pdbx_description
1 polymer ?
#
loop_
_entity_poly.entity_id
_entity_poly.type
_entity_poly.pdbx_seq_one_letter_code
_entity_poly.pdbx_strand_id
1 'polypeptide(L)'
;MANTRSATFSIRLKPDTKKRLAKLATKSGRTANFLISDAVESYVADQERMLGEIRQADRQVKSGHYIRHEDMKAWLLSWGTNRELPLPKCVCGKRHNDEELCR
;
A
#
# COMPACT_ATOMS: atom_id res chain seq x y z
N MET A 1 -11.60 12.35 25.37
CA MET A 1 -10.20 12.40 24.92
C MET A 1 -9.68 10.98 24.94
N ALA A 2 -9.43 10.38 23.77
CA ALA A 2 -8.90 9.02 23.72
C ALA A 2 -7.48 9.04 24.31
N ASN A 3 -7.27 8.25 25.36
CA ASN A 3 -5.98 8.16 26.04
C ASN A 3 -5.05 7.30 25.17
N THR A 4 -4.34 7.91 24.23
CA THR A 4 -3.35 7.22 23.41
C THR A 4 -2.17 6.85 24.30
N ARG A 5 -2.14 5.60 24.77
CA ARG A 5 -0.98 5.06 25.51
C ARG A 5 0.21 5.01 24.56
N SER A 6 1.24 5.83 24.82
CA SER A 6 2.51 5.74 24.12
C SER A 6 3.43 4.73 24.81
N ALA A 7 4.16 3.95 24.01
CA ALA A 7 5.20 3.04 24.47
C ALA A 7 6.57 3.65 24.12
N THR A 8 7.52 3.61 25.05
CA THR A 8 8.88 4.10 24.80
C THR A 8 9.79 2.93 24.47
N PHE A 9 10.59 3.08 23.42
CA PHE A 9 11.64 2.12 23.06
C PHE A 9 12.93 2.87 22.72
N SER A 10 14.06 2.22 22.97
CA SER A 10 15.39 2.75 22.64
C SER A 10 15.85 2.20 21.30
N ILE A 11 16.28 3.08 20.40
CA ILE A 11 16.80 2.71 19.08
C ILE A 11 18.27 3.06 18.94
N ARG A 12 19.02 2.20 18.25
CA ARG A 12 20.39 2.47 17.85
C ARG A 12 20.41 2.96 16.41
N LEU A 13 20.86 4.20 16.22
CA LEU A 13 21.07 4.78 14.89
C LEU A 13 22.55 4.89 14.60
N LYS A 14 22.93 4.70 13.33
CA LYS A 14 24.28 5.05 12.88
C LYS A 14 24.53 6.55 13.14
N PRO A 15 25.75 6.96 13.54
CA PRO A 15 26.04 8.36 13.86
C PRO A 15 25.71 9.34 12.72
N ASP A 16 25.96 8.94 11.47
CA ASP A 16 25.59 9.73 10.29
C ASP A 16 24.07 9.92 10.17
N THR A 17 23.29 8.85 10.31
CA THR A 17 21.82 8.91 10.28
C THR A 17 21.28 9.82 11.36
N LYS A 18 21.82 9.77 12.59
CA LYS A 18 21.44 10.67 13.68
C LYS A 18 21.69 12.15 13.31
N LYS A 19 22.83 12.46 12.70
CA LYS A 19 23.15 13.83 12.24
C LYS A 19 22.20 14.29 11.14
N ARG A 20 21.88 13.42 10.17
CA ARG A 20 20.94 13.71 9.09
C ARG A 20 19.52 13.94 9.61
N LEU A 21 19.07 13.12 10.56
CA LEU A 21 17.77 13.27 11.21
C LEU A 21 17.67 14.59 11.98
N ALA A 22 18.71 14.99 12.72
CA ALA A 22 18.74 16.27 13.42
C ALA A 22 18.61 17.47 12.46
N LYS A 23 19.33 17.44 11.32
CA LYS A 23 19.20 18.46 10.27
C LYS A 23 17.80 18.50 9.67
N LEU A 24 17.19 17.33 9.43
CA LEU A 24 15.84 17.22 8.91
C LEU A 24 14.80 17.78 9.90
N ALA A 25 14.93 17.46 11.19
CA ALA A 25 14.12 17.99 12.27
C ALA A 25 14.14 19.54 12.27
N THR A 26 15.33 20.14 12.24
CA THR A 26 15.47 21.61 12.17
C THR A 26 14.79 22.21 10.93
N LYS A 27 15.00 21.62 9.74
CA LYS A 27 14.42 22.14 8.49
C LYS A 27 12.89 21.97 8.42
N SER A 28 12.34 20.94 9.04
CA SER A 28 10.91 20.63 9.02
C SER A 28 10.12 21.28 10.15
N GLY A 29 10.79 21.87 11.15
CA GLY A 29 10.14 22.40 12.36
C GLY A 29 9.54 21.32 13.26
N ARG A 30 9.97 20.06 13.11
CA ARG A 30 9.50 18.90 13.89
C ARG A 30 10.61 18.37 14.78
N THR A 31 10.25 17.71 15.88
CA THR A 31 11.26 17.05 16.74
C THR A 31 11.76 15.77 16.08
N ALA A 32 13.00 15.37 16.38
CA ALA A 32 13.55 14.12 15.88
C ALA A 32 12.70 12.90 16.32
N ASN A 33 12.17 12.93 17.56
CA ASN A 33 11.32 11.87 18.06
C ASN A 33 9.99 11.78 17.30
N PHE A 34 9.39 12.92 16.95
CA PHE A 34 8.18 12.94 16.12
C PHE A 34 8.45 12.28 14.77
N LEU A 35 9.54 12.67 14.09
CA LEU A 35 9.91 12.09 12.80
C LEU A 35 10.20 10.58 12.87
N ILE A 36 10.77 10.11 13.98
CA ILE A 36 10.98 8.67 14.21
C ILE A 36 9.64 7.95 14.38
N SER A 37 8.74 8.47 15.23
CA SER A 37 7.43 7.86 15.47
C SER A 37 6.63 7.77 14.17
N ASP A 38 6.54 8.89 13.46
CA ASP A 38 5.83 9.01 12.19
C ASP A 38 6.38 8.04 11.12
N ALA A 39 7.72 7.94 11.00
CA ALA A 39 8.34 7.02 10.07
C ALA A 39 8.09 5.54 10.43
N VAL A 40 8.11 5.20 11.72
CA VAL A 40 7.84 3.83 12.18
C VAL A 40 6.38 3.46 12.00
N GLU A 41 5.46 4.35 12.38
CA GLU A 41 4.01 4.15 12.20
C GLU A 41 3.65 3.99 10.72
N SER A 42 4.17 4.88 9.86
CA SER A 42 3.96 4.79 8.41
C SER A 42 4.51 3.48 7.84
N TYR A 43 5.73 3.11 8.23
CA TYR A 43 6.33 1.85 7.76
C TYR A 43 5.51 0.64 8.18
N VAL A 44 5.10 0.54 9.45
CA VAL A 44 4.29 -0.57 9.95
C VAL A 44 2.96 -0.65 9.21
N ALA A 45 2.25 0.48 9.08
CA ALA A 45 0.99 0.52 8.35
C ALA A 45 1.15 0.09 6.88
N ASP A 46 2.23 0.52 6.21
CA ASP A 46 2.54 0.10 4.85
C ASP A 46 2.84 -1.40 4.74
N GLN A 47 3.63 -1.95 5.67
CA GLN A 47 3.94 -3.38 5.67
C GLN A 47 2.70 -4.23 5.95
N GLU A 48 1.87 -3.84 6.91
CA GLU A 48 0.63 -4.55 7.23
C GLU A 48 -0.35 -4.54 6.06
N ARG A 49 -0.48 -3.38 5.38
CA ARG A 49 -1.31 -3.24 4.18
C ARG A 49 -0.81 -4.16 3.07
N MET A 50 0.48 -4.09 2.73
CA MET A 50 1.09 -4.91 1.68
C MET A 50 0.91 -6.40 1.96
N LEU A 51 1.18 -6.86 3.19
CA LEU A 51 0.98 -8.25 3.58
C LEU A 51 -0.49 -8.66 3.60
N GLY A 52 -1.39 -7.74 3.94
CA GLY A 52 -2.85 -7.93 3.83
C GLY A 52 -3.30 -8.15 2.39
N GLU A 53 -2.87 -7.27 1.49
CA GLU A 53 -3.17 -7.29 0.05
C GLU A 53 -2.62 -8.55 -0.61
N ILE A 54 -1.38 -8.95 -0.33
CA ILE A 54 -0.79 -10.19 -0.86
C ILE A 54 -1.60 -11.41 -0.43
N ARG A 55 -1.97 -11.50 0.86
CA ARG A 55 -2.80 -12.61 1.37
C ARG A 55 -4.20 -12.62 0.76
N GLN A 56 -4.76 -11.44 0.47
CA GLN A 56 -6.03 -11.34 -0.22
C GLN A 56 -5.89 -11.81 -1.68
N ALA A 57 -4.88 -11.33 -2.41
CA ALA A 57 -4.62 -11.72 -3.78
C ALA A 57 -4.40 -13.24 -3.93
N ASP A 58 -3.64 -13.87 -3.03
CA ASP A 58 -3.45 -15.32 -3.03
C ASP A 58 -4.78 -16.09 -2.86
N ARG A 59 -5.64 -15.63 -1.93
CA ARG A 59 -6.99 -16.22 -1.75
C ARG A 59 -7.86 -16.04 -2.99
N GLN A 60 -7.81 -14.88 -3.63
CA GLN A 60 -8.55 -14.57 -4.84
C GLN A 60 -8.11 -15.48 -6.00
N VAL A 61 -6.81 -15.61 -6.24
CA VAL A 61 -6.28 -16.51 -7.28
C VAL A 61 -6.71 -17.96 -7.03
N LYS A 62 -6.58 -18.45 -5.79
CA LYS A 62 -7.00 -19.81 -5.41
C LYS A 62 -8.50 -20.08 -5.58
N SER A 63 -9.34 -19.06 -5.49
CA SER A 63 -10.80 -19.16 -5.66
C SER A 63 -11.26 -18.88 -7.09
N GLY A 64 -10.34 -18.71 -8.05
CA GLY A 64 -10.67 -18.41 -9.45
C GLY A 64 -11.07 -16.95 -9.68
N HIS A 65 -10.80 -16.09 -8.71
CA HIS A 65 -11.09 -14.67 -8.71
C HIS A 65 -9.92 -13.85 -9.26
N TYR A 66 -9.69 -13.93 -10.58
CA TYR A 66 -8.66 -13.15 -11.26
C TYR A 66 -9.06 -12.82 -12.69
N ILE A 67 -8.35 -11.91 -13.34
CA ILE A 67 -8.48 -11.58 -14.76
C ILE A 67 -7.26 -12.15 -15.47
N ARG A 68 -7.45 -12.75 -16.66
CA ARG A 68 -6.33 -13.29 -17.43
C ARG A 68 -5.44 -12.15 -17.94
N HIS A 69 -4.13 -12.40 -17.96
CA HIS A 69 -3.15 -11.42 -18.40
C HIS A 69 -3.47 -10.83 -19.78
N GLU A 70 -3.81 -11.67 -20.77
CA GLU A 70 -4.11 -11.21 -22.13
C GLU A 70 -5.33 -10.29 -22.20
N ASP A 71 -6.39 -10.59 -21.43
CA ASP A 71 -7.60 -9.76 -21.41
C ASP A 71 -7.32 -8.39 -20.78
N MET A 72 -6.54 -8.36 -19.69
CA MET A 72 -6.10 -7.12 -19.05
C MET A 72 -5.20 -6.29 -19.98
N LYS A 73 -4.24 -6.94 -20.64
CA LYS A 73 -3.31 -6.29 -21.57
C LYS A 73 -4.03 -5.68 -22.77
N ALA A 74 -4.95 -6.42 -23.39
CA ALA A 74 -5.73 -5.91 -24.51
C ALA A 74 -6.56 -4.68 -24.11
N TRP A 75 -7.16 -4.71 -22.92
CA TRP A 75 -7.90 -3.57 -22.39
C TRP A 75 -7.03 -2.34 -22.16
N LEU A 76 -5.90 -2.47 -21.45
CA LEU A 76 -4.99 -1.34 -21.20
C LEU A 76 -4.43 -0.74 -22.49
N LEU A 77 -4.10 -1.56 -23.49
CA LEU A 77 -3.60 -1.10 -24.78
C LEU A 77 -4.66 -0.40 -25.63
N SER A 78 -5.94 -0.61 -25.32
CA SER A 78 -7.03 0.06 -26.04
C SER A 78 -7.31 1.48 -25.54
N TRP A 79 -6.81 1.86 -24.36
CA TRP A 79 -7.01 3.18 -23.77
C TRP A 79 -6.46 4.32 -24.63
N GLY A 80 -7.22 5.41 -24.73
CA GLY A 80 -6.89 6.57 -25.55
C GLY A 80 -7.07 6.34 -27.05
N THR A 81 -7.70 5.23 -27.46
CA THR A 81 -7.97 4.92 -28.87
C THR A 81 -9.44 5.05 -29.21
N ASN A 82 -9.77 5.16 -30.49
CA ASN A 82 -11.16 5.15 -30.96
C ASN A 82 -11.86 3.78 -30.79
N ARG A 83 -11.17 2.77 -30.25
CA ARG A 83 -11.65 1.40 -30.04
C ARG A 83 -11.35 0.91 -28.62
N GLU A 84 -11.55 1.77 -27.64
CA GLU A 84 -11.47 1.38 -26.23
C GLU A 84 -12.35 0.17 -25.93
N LEU A 85 -11.75 -0.84 -25.30
CA LEU A 85 -12.42 -2.06 -24.90
C LEU A 85 -13.09 -1.86 -23.53
N PRO A 86 -14.20 -2.58 -23.24
CA PRO A 86 -14.78 -2.58 -21.91
C PRO A 86 -13.87 -3.29 -20.90
N LEU A 87 -14.06 -2.97 -19.62
CA LEU A 87 -13.34 -3.61 -18.51
C LEU A 87 -13.41 -5.15 -18.65
N PRO A 88 -12.28 -5.87 -18.60
CA PRO A 88 -12.25 -7.32 -18.74
C PRO A 88 -12.94 -7.99 -17.56
N LYS A 89 -13.57 -9.14 -17.83
CA LYS A 89 -14.32 -9.90 -16.82
C LYS A 89 -13.39 -10.81 -16.01
N CYS A 90 -13.73 -10.99 -14.74
CA CYS A 90 -13.13 -12.03 -13.91
C CYS A 90 -13.41 -13.43 -14.48
N VAL A 91 -12.47 -14.35 -14.32
CA VAL A 91 -12.59 -15.76 -14.74
C VAL A 91 -13.79 -16.46 -14.10
N CYS A 92 -14.19 -16.05 -12.88
CA CYS A 92 -15.39 -16.60 -12.23
C CYS A 92 -16.73 -16.25 -12.93
N GLY A 93 -16.70 -15.40 -13.98
CA GLY A 93 -17.86 -15.05 -14.80
C GLY A 93 -18.80 -13.99 -14.21
N LYS A 94 -18.54 -13.51 -12.98
CA LYS A 94 -19.34 -12.47 -12.31
C LYS A 94 -18.81 -11.06 -12.60
N ARG A 95 -19.71 -10.07 -12.55
CA ARG A 95 -19.34 -8.63 -12.51
C ARG A 95 -19.12 -8.24 -11.05
N HIS A 96 -18.01 -7.58 -10.78
CA HIS A 96 -17.65 -7.05 -9.47
C HIS A 96 -17.61 -5.52 -9.58
N ASN A 97 -18.11 -4.79 -8.57
CA ASN A 97 -17.97 -3.34 -8.52
C ASN A 97 -16.55 -2.96 -8.07
N ASP A 98 -16.06 -1.79 -8.49
CA ASP A 98 -14.67 -1.34 -8.29
C ASP A 98 -14.25 -1.25 -6.81
N GLU A 99 -15.20 -1.06 -5.88
CA GLU A 99 -14.94 -1.06 -4.42
C GLU A 99 -14.81 -2.48 -3.82
N GLU A 100 -15.21 -3.50 -4.58
CA GLU A 100 -15.30 -4.92 -4.16
C GLU A 100 -14.61 -5.83 -5.18
N LEU A 101 -13.38 -5.52 -5.57
CA LEU A 101 -12.56 -6.45 -6.34
C LEU A 101 -12.47 -7.79 -5.59
N CYS A 102 -13.27 -8.75 -6.06
CA CYS A 102 -13.33 -10.16 -5.64
C CYS A 102 -13.23 -10.42 -4.12
N ARG A 103 -14.19 -9.91 -3.35
CA ARG A 103 -14.52 -10.53 -2.06
C ARG A 103 -15.46 -11.72 -2.24
#